data_AF-A0A2V5XU14-F1
#
_entry.id   AF-A0A2V5XU14-F1
#
_cell.length_a   1.000
_cell.length_b   1.000
_cell.length_c   1.000
_cell.angle_alpha   90.00
_cell.angle_beta   90.00
_cell.angle_gamma   90.00
#
_symmetry.space_group_name_H-M   'P 1'
#
loop_
_entity.id
_entity.type
_entity.pdbx_description
1 polymer ?
#
loop_
_entity_poly.entity_id
_entity_poly.type
_entity_poly.pdbx_seq_one_letter_code
_entity_poly.pdbx_strand_id
1 'polypeptide(L)'
;MVDLDGGIKYRGFALEGEYYFRWLDNFKFSEPLTPAQLLRVPNLFDHGFQLQASAMLLPKTLQLYGGVSRINGQYGKPFDVRVGANWFPWKNKVVRWNTEWLYLRNSPVGYSSVPFVVGGRGSVFHSSVELAF
;
A
#
# COMPACT_ATOMS: atom_id res chain seq x y z
N MET A 1 -6.32 6.59 -15.58
CA MET A 1 -5.27 6.08 -14.68
C MET A 1 -4.49 5.02 -15.43
N VAL A 2 -3.19 4.93 -15.18
CA VAL A 2 -2.31 3.90 -15.75
C VAL A 2 -1.44 3.36 -14.61
N ASP A 3 -1.28 2.04 -14.57
CA ASP A 3 -0.40 1.34 -13.65
C ASP A 3 0.54 0.42 -14.43
N LEU A 4 1.74 0.23 -13.85
CA LEU A 4 2.75 -0.69 -14.34
C LEU A 4 3.19 -1.55 -13.15
N ASP A 5 2.94 -2.85 -13.24
CA ASP A 5 3.37 -3.82 -12.26
C ASP A 5 4.47 -4.74 -12.80
N GLY A 6 5.23 -5.32 -11.88
CA GLY A 6 6.22 -6.31 -12.20
C GLY A 6 6.67 -7.06 -10.95
N GLY A 7 6.94 -8.35 -11.10
CA GLY A 7 7.42 -9.17 -10.00
C GLY A 7 8.30 -10.31 -10.46
N ILE A 8 9.30 -10.64 -9.64
CA ILE A 8 10.17 -11.79 -9.81
C ILE A 8 10.15 -12.65 -8.56
N LYS A 9 10.10 -13.96 -8.75
CA LYS A 9 10.17 -14.94 -7.67
C LYS A 9 11.25 -15.96 -7.97
N TYR A 10 12.13 -16.19 -7.00
CA TYR A 10 13.21 -17.14 -7.14
C TYR A 10 13.51 -17.83 -5.80
N ARG A 11 13.39 -19.16 -5.76
CA ARG A 11 13.78 -20.02 -4.61
C ARG A 11 13.34 -19.51 -3.23
N GLY A 12 12.10 -19.04 -3.11
CA GLY A 12 11.53 -18.57 -1.85
C GLY A 12 11.71 -17.07 -1.60
N PHE A 13 12.50 -16.37 -2.42
CA PHE A 13 12.50 -14.92 -2.52
C PHE A 13 11.45 -14.46 -3.53
N ALA A 14 10.78 -13.36 -3.23
CA ALA A 14 9.91 -12.65 -4.14
C ALA A 14 10.17 -11.15 -4.00
N LEU A 15 10.22 -10.45 -5.13
CA LEU A 15 10.28 -9.00 -5.21
C LEU A 15 9.19 -8.58 -6.18
N GLU A 16 8.32 -7.68 -5.75
CA GLU A 16 7.23 -7.13 -6.53
C GLU A 16 7.23 -5.62 -6.39
N GLY A 17 6.86 -4.95 -7.47
CA GLY A 17 6.77 -3.50 -7.51
C GLY A 17 5.66 -3.06 -8.45
N GLU A 18 5.06 -1.93 -8.10
CA GLU A 18 4.01 -1.30 -8.88
C GLU A 18 4.27 0.21 -8.92
N TYR A 19 4.06 0.82 -10.07
CA TYR A 19 4.12 2.27 -10.25
C TYR A 19 2.84 2.74 -10.94
N TYR A 20 2.16 3.70 -10.32
CA TYR A 20 0.86 4.19 -10.78
C TYR A 20 0.89 5.68 -11.09
N PHE A 21 0.07 6.05 -12.06
CA PHE A 21 -0.14 7.41 -12.55
C PHE A 21 -1.63 7.71 -12.62
N ARG A 22 -2.03 8.82 -12.00
CA ARG A 22 -3.40 9.30 -11.94
C ARG A 22 -3.49 10.70 -12.53
N TRP A 23 -4.28 10.84 -13.58
CA TRP A 23 -4.73 12.12 -14.12
C TRP A 23 -6.23 12.24 -13.86
N LEU A 24 -6.67 13.36 -13.27
CA LEU A 24 -8.08 13.72 -13.15
C LEU A 24 -8.30 15.04 -13.87
N ASP A 25 -9.13 15.00 -14.91
CA ASP A 25 -9.55 16.13 -15.72
C ASP A 25 -11.08 16.20 -15.81
N ASN A 26 -11.60 17.21 -16.52
CA ASN A 26 -13.02 17.33 -16.89
C ASN A 26 -14.00 17.18 -15.71
N PHE A 27 -13.72 17.87 -14.60
CA PHE A 27 -14.60 17.88 -13.43
C PHE A 27 -16.01 18.40 -13.77
N LYS A 28 -17.03 17.67 -13.32
CA LYS A 28 -18.43 18.10 -13.39
C LYS A 28 -18.80 18.78 -12.08
N PHE A 29 -19.35 19.98 -12.18
CA PHE A 29 -19.77 20.78 -11.03
C PHE A 29 -21.28 20.74 -10.88
N SER A 30 -21.77 20.64 -9.65
CA SER A 30 -23.21 20.67 -9.34
C SER A 30 -23.83 22.03 -9.64
N GLU A 31 -23.02 23.10 -9.62
CA GLU A 31 -23.41 24.44 -10.00
C GLU A 31 -22.55 24.96 -11.17
N PRO A 32 -23.10 25.81 -12.06
CA PRO A 32 -22.33 26.43 -13.12
C PRO A 32 -21.21 27.29 -12.52
N LEU A 33 -19.96 26.93 -12.80
CA LEU A 33 -18.81 27.75 -12.42
C LEU A 33 -18.67 28.96 -13.34
N THR A 34 -18.33 30.11 -12.77
CA THR A 34 -17.90 31.27 -13.57
C THR A 34 -16.58 30.99 -14.29
N PRO A 35 -16.27 31.67 -15.42
CA PRO A 35 -15.00 31.51 -16.12
C PRO A 35 -13.76 31.68 -15.23
N ALA A 36 -13.83 32.58 -14.25
CA ALA A 36 -12.76 32.81 -13.27
C ALA A 36 -12.58 31.63 -12.28
N GLN A 37 -13.66 30.90 -11.97
CA GLN A 37 -13.60 29.70 -11.13
C GLN A 37 -13.11 28.48 -11.91
N LEU A 38 -13.49 28.35 -13.19
CA LEU A 38 -12.97 27.30 -14.07
C LEU A 38 -11.45 27.36 -14.22
N LEU A 39 -10.87 28.56 -14.32
CA LEU A 39 -9.42 28.77 -14.35
C LEU A 39 -8.71 28.34 -13.05
N ARG A 40 -9.45 28.18 -11.94
CA ARG A 40 -8.91 27.74 -10.65
C ARG A 40 -9.06 26.25 -10.41
N VAL A 41 -9.74 25.52 -11.30
CA VAL A 41 -9.86 24.06 -11.18
C VAL A 41 -8.51 23.46 -11.56
N PRO A 42 -7.78 22.85 -10.62
CA PRO A 42 -6.48 22.28 -10.92
C PRO A 42 -6.65 21.02 -11.77
N ASN A 43 -5.83 20.87 -12.80
CA ASN A 43 -5.61 19.55 -13.39
C ASN A 43 -4.83 18.72 -12.36
N LEU A 44 -5.41 17.63 -11.86
CA LEU A 44 -4.78 16.83 -10.83
C LEU A 44 -3.97 15.71 -11.47
N PHE A 45 -2.65 15.78 -11.27
CA PHE A 45 -1.74 14.70 -11.60
C PHE A 45 -1.04 14.23 -10.32
N ASP A 46 -1.21 12.95 -10.02
CA ASP A 46 -0.53 12.28 -8.93
C ASP A 46 0.13 11.01 -9.45
N HIS A 47 1.26 10.64 -8.89
CA HIS A 47 1.92 9.38 -9.19
C HIS A 47 2.48 8.76 -7.93
N GLY A 48 2.79 7.49 -7.95
CA GLY A 48 3.38 6.84 -6.80
C GLY A 48 3.85 5.44 -7.13
N PHE A 49 4.45 4.82 -6.13
CA PHE A 49 4.93 3.47 -6.26
C PHE A 49 4.74 2.68 -4.97
N GLN A 50 4.76 1.37 -5.13
CA GLN A 50 4.83 0.41 -4.06
C GLN A 50 5.89 -0.62 -4.42
N LEU A 51 6.73 -0.98 -3.46
CA LEU A 51 7.71 -2.04 -3.59
C LEU A 51 7.57 -2.98 -2.41
N GLN A 52 7.55 -4.27 -2.65
CA GLN A 52 7.50 -5.30 -1.62
C GLN A 52 8.50 -6.41 -1.94
N ALA A 53 9.27 -6.79 -0.92
CA ALA A 53 10.16 -7.93 -0.98
C ALA A 53 9.78 -8.92 0.11
N SER A 54 9.88 -10.21 -0.18
CA SER A 54 9.69 -11.26 0.81
C SER A 54 10.65 -12.42 0.59
N ALA A 55 10.97 -13.15 1.65
CA ALA A 55 11.82 -14.31 1.62
C ALA A 55 11.36 -15.35 2.64
N MET A 56 11.34 -16.62 2.25
CA MET A 56 11.19 -17.74 3.17
C MET A 56 12.53 -17.99 3.88
N LEU A 57 12.71 -17.46 5.10
CA LEU A 57 13.88 -17.77 5.92
C LEU A 57 13.94 -19.24 6.29
N LEU A 58 12.79 -19.82 6.64
CA LEU A 58 12.63 -21.25 6.85
C LEU A 58 11.60 -21.76 5.85
N PRO A 59 11.97 -22.71 4.96
CA PRO A 59 11.07 -23.24 3.96
C PRO A 59 9.74 -23.67 4.56
N LYS A 60 8.65 -23.10 4.00
CA LYS A 60 7.25 -23.36 4.38
C LYS A 60 6.87 -22.98 5.82
N THR A 61 7.77 -22.40 6.61
CA THR A 61 7.54 -22.19 8.06
C THR A 61 7.60 -20.72 8.44
N LEU A 62 8.62 -19.99 7.98
CA LEU A 62 8.82 -18.59 8.34
C LEU A 62 9.16 -17.77 7.11
N GLN A 63 8.31 -16.80 6.80
CA GLN A 63 8.52 -15.83 5.74
C GLN A 63 8.71 -14.45 6.36
N LEU A 64 9.79 -13.77 6.03
CA LEU A 64 9.90 -12.33 6.28
C LEU A 64 9.51 -11.56 5.04
N TYR A 65 8.95 -10.37 5.25
CA TYR A 65 8.68 -9.44 4.19
C TYR A 65 8.86 -8.01 4.66
N GLY A 66 9.12 -7.14 3.69
CA GLY A 66 9.17 -5.72 3.90
C GLY A 66 8.70 -5.00 2.65
N GLY A 67 8.21 -3.80 2.82
CA GLY A 67 7.76 -2.99 1.70
C GLY A 67 7.75 -1.51 2.02
N VAL A 68 7.77 -0.73 0.97
CA VAL A 68 7.69 0.72 1.03
C VAL A 68 6.70 1.19 -0.03
N SER A 69 5.94 2.22 0.29
CA SER A 69 5.09 2.88 -0.68
C SER A 69 5.17 4.39 -0.51
N ARG A 70 5.01 5.09 -1.62
CA ARG A 70 5.01 6.55 -1.63
C ARG A 70 4.08 7.06 -2.71
N ILE A 71 3.26 8.03 -2.34
CA ILE A 71 2.49 8.83 -3.30
C ILE A 71 3.10 10.22 -3.36
N ASN A 72 3.15 10.76 -4.57
CA ASN A 72 3.56 12.09 -4.90
C ASN A 72 2.39 12.76 -5.59
N GLY A 73 1.62 13.52 -4.81
CA GLY A 73 0.49 14.27 -5.31
C GLY A 73 0.52 15.74 -4.93
N GLN A 74 -0.38 16.52 -5.54
CA GLN A 74 -0.47 17.97 -5.28
C GLN A 74 -0.94 18.27 -3.86
N TYR A 75 -1.74 17.39 -3.26
CA TYR A 75 -2.31 17.55 -1.92
C TYR A 75 -1.51 16.87 -0.81
N GLY A 76 -0.39 16.21 -1.13
CA GLY A 76 0.41 15.53 -0.13
C GLY A 76 1.42 14.54 -0.71
N LYS A 77 2.42 14.21 0.11
CA LYS A 77 3.45 13.22 -0.22
C LYS A 77 3.50 12.13 0.84
N PRO A 78 2.44 11.29 0.95
CA PRO A 78 2.40 10.27 1.97
C PRO A 78 3.40 9.15 1.70
N PHE A 79 3.88 8.54 2.77
CA PHE A 79 4.93 7.53 2.72
C PHE A 79 4.69 6.50 3.81
N ASP A 80 4.65 5.23 3.41
CA ASP A 80 4.40 4.12 4.32
C ASP A 80 5.52 3.08 4.18
N VAL A 81 5.94 2.53 5.32
CA VAL A 81 6.91 1.43 5.40
C VAL A 81 6.26 0.30 6.17
N ARG A 82 6.45 -0.93 5.72
CA ARG A 82 6.01 -2.13 6.43
C ARG A 82 7.13 -3.14 6.53
N VAL A 83 7.20 -3.83 7.65
CA VAL A 83 8.09 -4.96 7.90
C VAL A 83 7.32 -5.97 8.72
N GLY A 84 7.30 -7.22 8.29
CA GLY A 84 6.56 -8.25 8.99
C GLY A 84 7.07 -9.66 8.74
N ALA A 85 6.48 -10.57 9.49
CA ALA A 85 6.76 -11.99 9.43
C ALA A 85 5.46 -12.77 9.34
N ASN A 86 5.42 -13.77 8.45
CA ASN A 86 4.40 -14.81 8.46
C ASN A 86 5.01 -16.10 9.02
N TRP A 87 4.35 -16.67 10.03
CA TRP A 87 4.65 -17.97 10.58
C TRP A 87 3.56 -18.97 10.22
N PHE A 88 3.97 -20.15 9.76
CA PHE A 88 3.13 -21.26 9.31
C PHE A 88 3.43 -22.51 10.16
N PRO A 89 2.70 -22.72 11.27
CA PRO A 89 3.01 -23.76 12.25
C PRO A 89 3.02 -25.17 11.65
N TRP A 90 2.07 -25.44 10.76
CA TRP A 90 1.87 -26.76 10.13
C TRP A 90 2.53 -26.90 8.76
N LYS A 91 3.45 -26.00 8.39
CA LYS A 91 4.12 -25.98 7.08
C LYS A 91 3.16 -25.96 5.88
N ASN A 92 1.94 -25.48 6.11
CA ASN A 92 0.85 -25.35 5.15
C ASN A 92 0.21 -23.96 5.31
N LYS A 93 -0.75 -23.64 4.44
CA LYS A 93 -1.45 -22.35 4.48
C LYS A 93 -2.73 -22.36 5.33
N VAL A 94 -3.01 -23.47 6.03
CA VAL A 94 -4.25 -23.62 6.83
C VAL A 94 -4.25 -22.63 7.97
N VAL A 95 -3.11 -22.47 8.64
CA VAL A 95 -2.95 -21.44 9.66
C VAL A 95 -1.75 -20.57 9.37
N ARG A 96 -2.00 -19.26 9.41
CA ARG A 96 -1.00 -18.23 9.24
C ARG A 96 -1.07 -17.29 10.43
N TRP A 97 0.04 -17.15 11.14
CA TRP A 97 0.21 -16.09 12.11
C TRP A 97 1.09 -15.01 11.49
N ASN A 98 0.52 -13.83 11.27
CA ASN A 98 1.24 -12.66 10.80
C ASN A 98 1.54 -11.70 11.97
N THR A 99 2.74 -11.14 11.96
CA THR A 99 3.10 -10.02 12.82
C THR A 99 3.75 -8.96 11.96
N GLU A 100 3.23 -7.73 12.01
CA GLU A 100 3.67 -6.64 11.16
C GLU A 100 3.82 -5.35 11.94
N TRP A 101 4.91 -4.65 11.65
CA TRP A 101 5.13 -3.27 12.01
C TRP A 101 5.00 -2.40 10.77
N LEU A 102 4.23 -1.33 10.89
CA LEU A 102 4.08 -0.31 9.88
C LEU A 102 4.50 1.03 10.44
N TYR A 103 5.12 1.86 9.61
CA TYR A 103 5.32 3.27 9.88
C TYR A 103 4.62 4.07 8.79
N LEU A 104 3.70 4.94 9.22
CA LEU A 104 2.85 5.73 8.35
C LEU A 104 3.24 7.20 8.44
N ARG A 105 3.27 7.89 7.30
CA ARG A 105 3.41 9.34 7.24
C ARG A 105 2.28 9.91 6.39
N ASN A 106 1.21 10.33 7.07
CA ASN A 106 0.01 10.92 6.47
C ASN A 106 -0.70 9.93 5.54
N SER A 107 -0.97 8.71 6.00
CA SER A 107 -1.46 7.62 5.14
C SER A 107 -2.64 8.10 4.25
N PRO A 108 -2.61 7.83 2.93
CA PRO A 108 -3.63 8.31 2.00
C PRO A 108 -4.92 7.49 2.07
N VAL A 109 -4.92 6.43 2.87
CA VAL A 109 -5.94 5.39 2.91
C VAL A 109 -6.30 5.08 4.37
N GLY A 110 -7.58 4.79 4.61
CA GLY A 110 -8.05 4.24 5.87
C GLY A 110 -9.45 3.66 5.68
N TYR A 111 -9.60 2.37 5.92
CA TYR A 111 -10.88 1.65 5.85
C TYR A 111 -10.86 0.45 6.81
N SER A 112 -11.99 -0.23 6.99
CA SER A 112 -12.17 -1.26 8.01
C SER A 112 -11.20 -2.44 7.96
N SER A 113 -10.56 -2.68 6.82
CA SER A 113 -9.66 -3.82 6.60
C SER A 113 -8.18 -3.48 6.80
N VAL A 114 -7.85 -2.25 7.23
CA VAL A 114 -6.48 -1.85 7.58
C VAL A 114 -6.43 -1.35 9.03
N PRO A 115 -5.33 -1.60 9.77
CA PRO A 115 -5.22 -1.23 11.19
C PRO A 115 -4.89 0.26 11.40
N PHE A 116 -5.21 1.13 10.45
CA PHE A 116 -4.88 2.55 10.49
C PHE A 116 -5.94 3.39 9.76
N VAL A 117 -5.97 4.69 10.10
CA VAL A 117 -6.93 5.66 9.56
C VAL A 117 -6.28 6.57 8.53
N VAL A 118 -7.12 7.17 7.68
CA VAL A 118 -6.69 8.20 6.73
C VAL A 118 -6.03 9.37 7.47
N GLY A 119 -4.91 9.85 6.94
CA GLY A 119 -4.09 10.88 7.57
C GLY A 119 -3.25 10.38 8.75
N GLY A 120 -3.30 9.07 9.07
CA GLY A 120 -2.52 8.46 10.15
C GLY A 120 -1.03 8.75 10.06
N ARG A 121 -0.42 9.02 11.22
CA ARG A 121 1.02 9.26 11.35
C ARG A 121 1.56 8.55 12.58
N GLY A 122 2.60 7.75 12.39
CA GLY A 122 3.28 7.04 13.47
C GLY A 122 3.44 5.55 13.19
N SER A 123 3.90 4.83 14.21
CA SER A 123 4.07 3.38 14.15
C SER A 123 2.78 2.66 14.52
N VAL A 124 2.43 1.66 13.72
CA VAL A 124 1.32 0.73 13.96
C VAL A 124 1.92 -0.66 14.07
N PHE A 125 1.58 -1.36 15.14
CA PHE A 125 1.92 -2.75 15.30
C PHE A 125 0.63 -3.56 15.26
N HIS A 126 0.59 -4.58 14.43
CA HIS A 126 -0.56 -5.46 14.36
C HIS A 126 -0.10 -6.92 14.23
N SER A 127 -0.91 -7.81 14.79
CA SER A 127 -0.69 -9.24 14.65
C SER A 127 -2.03 -9.91 14.40
N SER A 128 -2.06 -10.80 13.42
CA SER A 128 -3.27 -11.51 13.01
C SER A 128 -3.01 -13.01 12.96
N VAL A 129 -4.02 -13.79 13.36
CA VAL A 129 -4.03 -15.24 13.20
C VAL A 129 -5.19 -15.56 12.27
N GLU A 130 -4.87 -16.18 11.14
CA GLU A 130 -5.83 -16.58 10.11
C GLU A 130 -5.91 -18.10 10.06
N LEU A 131 -7.14 -18.61 9.99
CA LEU A 131 -7.43 -20.02 9.82
C LEU A 131 -8.33 -20.20 8.59
N ALA A 132 -7.82 -20.88 7.57
CA ALA A 132 -8.55 -21.23 6.36
C ALA A 132 -9.11 -22.64 6.48
N PHE A 133 -10.42 -22.80 6.30
CA PHE A 133 -11.15 -24.08 6.36
C PHE A 133 -11.96 -24.32 5.09
#